data_AF-A0A6B1FX85-F1
#
_entry.id   AF-A0A6B1FX85-F1
#
_cell.length_a   1.000
_cell.length_b   1.000
_cell.length_c   1.000
_cell.angle_alpha   90.00
_cell.angle_beta   90.00
_cell.angle_gamma   90.00
#
_symmetry.space_group_name_H-M   'P 1'
#
loop_
_entity.id
_entity.type
_entity.pdbx_description
1 polymer ?
#
loop_
_entity_poly.entity_id
_entity_poly.type
_entity_poly.pdbx_seq_one_letter_code
_entity_poly.pdbx_strand_id
1 'polypeptide(L)'
;MPAKKPRINLEMIGVPLGAVLTFAEDEEITCVVCQQYPVQVVYEGDVTSLSDSARRASKLDFNVRGPLFWKYEGETLQERRDRFEAYHTLGMS
;
A
#
# COMPACT_ATOMS: atom_id res chain seq x y z
N MET A 1 7.24 -20.28 15.06
CA MET A 1 6.78 -19.63 13.80
C MET A 1 6.50 -18.18 14.12
N PRO A 2 6.98 -17.19 13.33
CA PRO A 2 6.66 -15.79 13.61
C PRO A 2 5.14 -15.56 13.45
N ALA A 3 4.57 -14.71 14.31
CA ALA A 3 3.17 -14.34 14.22
C ALA A 3 2.86 -13.69 12.86
N LYS A 4 1.68 -13.97 12.30
CA LYS A 4 1.22 -13.36 11.05
C LYS A 4 1.11 -11.84 11.25
N LYS A 5 1.86 -11.04 10.48
CA LYS A 5 1.74 -9.58 10.53
C LYS A 5 0.28 -9.16 10.26
N PRO A 6 -0.27 -8.20 11.02
CA PRO A 6 -1.61 -7.70 10.77
C PRO A 6 -1.70 -7.04 9.39
N ARG A 7 -2.90 -7.06 8.82
CA ARG A 7 -3.20 -6.35 7.57
C ARG A 7 -2.91 -4.87 7.75
N ILE A 8 -2.37 -4.25 6.70
CA ILE A 8 -2.14 -2.81 6.66
C ILE A 8 -3.47 -2.06 6.67
N ASN A 9 -3.54 -0.96 7.41
CA ASN A 9 -4.62 0.00 7.40
C ASN A 9 -4.06 1.32 6.85
N LEU A 10 -4.57 1.78 5.71
CA LEU A 10 -4.09 2.99 5.04
C LEU A 10 -4.42 4.27 5.83
N GLU A 11 -5.52 4.29 6.56
CA GLU A 11 -5.92 5.42 7.41
C GLU A 11 -4.85 5.69 8.48
N MET A 12 -4.37 4.64 9.14
CA MET A 12 -3.37 4.73 10.21
C MET A 12 -2.02 5.28 9.73
N ILE A 13 -1.71 5.13 8.43
CA ILE A 13 -0.45 5.58 7.85
C ILE A 13 -0.62 6.85 6.99
N GLY A 14 -1.74 7.55 7.18
CA GLY A 14 -1.99 8.87 6.59
C GLY A 14 -2.29 8.86 5.09
N VAL A 15 -2.85 7.76 4.56
CA VAL A 15 -3.22 7.65 3.14
C VAL A 15 -4.74 7.73 3.01
N PRO A 16 -5.32 8.83 2.47
CA PRO A 16 -6.76 9.04 2.44
C PRO A 16 -7.49 8.22 1.37
N LEU A 17 -8.82 8.13 1.47
CA LEU A 17 -9.67 7.70 0.35
C LEU A 17 -9.51 8.66 -0.83
N GLY A 18 -9.50 8.10 -2.04
CA GLY A 18 -9.24 8.86 -3.27
C GLY A 18 -7.78 9.19 -3.51
N ALA A 19 -6.86 8.79 -2.63
CA ALA A 19 -5.43 8.97 -2.85
C ALA A 19 -4.98 8.25 -4.14
N VAL A 20 -4.17 8.95 -4.94
CA VAL A 20 -3.48 8.36 -6.08
C VAL A 20 -2.16 7.79 -5.59
N LEU A 21 -1.95 6.51 -5.82
CA LEU A 21 -0.68 5.82 -5.54
C LEU A 21 0.09 5.66 -6.84
N THR A 22 1.41 5.84 -6.78
CA THR A 22 2.32 5.62 -7.90
C THR A 22 3.11 4.32 -7.69
N PHE A 23 3.39 3.60 -8.78
CA PHE A 23 4.15 2.37 -8.70
C PHE A 23 5.64 2.69 -8.49
N ALA A 24 6.32 1.90 -7.65
CA ALA A 24 7.64 2.25 -7.14
C ALA A 24 8.73 2.29 -8.23
N GLU A 25 8.62 1.40 -9.23
CA GLU A 25 9.58 1.27 -10.35
C GLU A 25 9.23 2.18 -11.53
N ASP A 26 7.98 2.61 -11.64
CA ASP A 26 7.48 3.45 -12.74
C ASP A 26 6.31 4.31 -12.24
N GLU A 27 6.56 5.60 -12.02
CA GLU A 27 5.56 6.50 -11.43
C GLU A 27 4.43 6.89 -12.40
N GLU A 28 4.52 6.55 -13.69
CA GLU A 28 3.41 6.71 -14.64
C GLU A 28 2.29 5.68 -14.38
N ILE A 29 2.64 4.54 -13.77
CA ILE A 29 1.66 3.52 -13.38
C ILE A 29 1.02 3.94 -12.06
N THR A 30 -0.31 4.11 -12.07
CA THR A 30 -1.06 4.62 -10.92
C THR A 30 -2.26 3.75 -10.57
N CYS A 31 -2.70 3.83 -9.31
CA CYS A 31 -4.00 3.33 -8.85
C CYS A 31 -4.64 4.30 -7.86
N VAL A 32 -5.96 4.20 -7.64
CA VAL A 32 -6.70 5.10 -6.74
C VAL A 32 -7.27 4.32 -5.57
N VAL A 33 -7.03 4.78 -4.33
CA VAL A 33 -7.56 4.15 -3.13
C VAL A 33 -9.08 4.31 -3.05
N CYS A 34 -9.82 3.20 -3.08
CA CYS A 34 -11.28 3.21 -2.89
C CYS A 34 -11.72 2.61 -1.54
N GLN A 35 -10.84 1.89 -0.84
CA GLN A 35 -11.05 1.45 0.53
C GLN A 35 -9.71 1.36 1.30
N GLN A 36 -9.66 1.88 2.53
CA GLN A 36 -8.44 1.91 3.35
C GLN A 36 -8.21 0.67 4.21
N TYR A 37 -9.28 -0.08 4.54
CA TYR A 37 -9.21 -1.33 5.31
C TYR A 37 -10.45 -2.22 5.10
N PRO A 38 -10.29 -3.50 4.67
CA PRO A 38 -9.13 -4.01 3.95
C PRO A 38 -8.89 -3.20 2.67
N VAL A 39 -7.63 -3.05 2.28
CA VAL A 39 -7.25 -2.16 1.19
C VAL A 39 -7.82 -2.62 -0.15
N GLN A 40 -8.57 -1.74 -0.82
CA GLN A 40 -8.98 -1.87 -2.20
C GLN A 40 -8.59 -0.63 -3.00
N VAL A 41 -8.22 -0.85 -4.25
CA VAL A 41 -7.83 0.20 -5.19
C VAL A 41 -8.55 0.01 -6.51
N VAL A 42 -8.78 1.12 -7.22
CA VAL A 42 -9.13 1.12 -8.64
C VAL A 42 -7.83 1.12 -9.42
N TYR A 43 -7.58 0.04 -10.17
CA TYR A 43 -6.41 -0.12 -11.04
C TYR A 43 -6.88 -0.56 -12.42
N GLU A 44 -6.49 0.19 -13.45
CA GLU A 44 -6.92 -0.06 -14.85
C GLU A 44 -8.45 -0.18 -15.02
N GLY A 45 -9.23 0.56 -14.20
CA GLY A 45 -10.69 0.56 -14.23
C GLY A 45 -11.37 -0.51 -13.37
N ASP A 46 -10.61 -1.47 -12.82
CA ASP A 46 -11.14 -2.54 -11.96
C ASP A 46 -10.90 -2.26 -10.47
N VAL A 47 -11.88 -2.59 -9.64
CA VAL A 47 -11.68 -2.64 -8.18
C VAL A 47 -10.97 -3.94 -7.83
N THR A 48 -9.77 -3.84 -7.25
CA THR A 48 -8.97 -4.98 -6.84
C THR A 48 -8.20 -4.71 -5.54
N SER A 49 -7.53 -5.72 -5.01
CA SER A 49 -6.67 -5.57 -3.83
C SER A 49 -5.34 -4.87 -4.18
N LEU A 50 -4.70 -4.30 -3.17
CA LEU A 50 -3.38 -3.67 -3.31
C LEU A 50 -2.28 -4.63 -3.81
N SER A 51 -2.31 -5.90 -3.37
CA SER A 51 -1.36 -6.92 -3.80
C SER A 51 -1.62 -7.39 -5.23
N ASP A 52 -2.89 -7.47 -5.63
CA ASP A 52 -3.28 -7.89 -6.96
C ASP A 52 -2.94 -6.84 -8.03
N SER A 53 -3.24 -5.56 -7.74
CA SER A 53 -2.81 -4.44 -8.58
C SER A 53 -1.28 -4.37 -8.69
N ALA A 54 -0.53 -4.55 -7.60
CA ALA A 54 0.93 -4.59 -7.64
C ALA A 54 1.46 -5.77 -8.48
N ARG A 55 0.81 -6.94 -8.41
CA ARG A 55 1.17 -8.10 -9.25
C ARG A 55 0.95 -7.79 -10.74
N ARG A 56 -0.20 -7.19 -11.09
CA ARG A 56 -0.51 -6.75 -12.46
C ARG A 56 0.51 -5.72 -12.96
N ALA A 57 0.78 -4.68 -12.17
CA ALA A 57 1.74 -3.63 -12.50
C ALA A 57 3.18 -4.16 -12.70
N SER A 58 3.61 -5.08 -11.83
CA SER A 58 4.94 -5.71 -11.92
C SER A 58 5.06 -6.80 -12.98
N LYS A 59 3.94 -7.22 -13.60
CA LYS A 59 3.87 -8.34 -14.56
C LYS A 59 4.47 -9.64 -14.01
N LEU A 60 4.34 -9.86 -12.70
CA LEU A 60 4.86 -11.05 -12.02
C LEU A 60 3.78 -12.13 -11.93
N ASP A 61 4.18 -13.39 -12.10
CA ASP A 61 3.26 -14.54 -12.04
C ASP A 61 3.02 -15.06 -10.61
N PHE A 62 3.54 -14.36 -9.58
CA PHE A 62 3.43 -14.76 -8.19
C PHE A 62 2.90 -13.63 -7.28
N ASN A 63 2.45 -13.99 -6.09
CA ASN A 63 1.91 -13.03 -5.13
C ASN A 63 2.99 -12.08 -4.59
N VAL A 64 2.69 -10.78 -4.63
CA VAL A 64 3.59 -9.74 -4.12
C VAL A 64 3.03 -9.05 -2.88
N ARG A 65 3.92 -8.41 -2.11
CA ARG A 65 3.53 -7.55 -0.99
C ARG A 65 3.22 -6.15 -1.52
N GLY A 66 1.94 -5.88 -1.80
CA GLY A 66 1.48 -4.60 -2.36
C GLY A 66 2.10 -3.35 -1.72
N PRO A 67 2.24 -3.25 -0.38
CA PRO A 67 2.82 -2.06 0.26
C PRO A 67 4.26 -1.70 -0.12
N LEU A 68 5.03 -2.63 -0.68
CA LEU A 68 6.40 -2.36 -1.16
C LEU A 68 6.42 -1.71 -2.55
N PHE A 69 5.34 -1.84 -3.31
CA PHE A 69 5.27 -1.46 -4.72
C PHE A 69 4.50 -0.16 -4.95
N TRP A 70 3.70 0.27 -3.99
CA TRP A 70 2.90 1.48 -4.11
C TRP A 70 3.45 2.58 -3.21
N LYS A 71 3.57 3.78 -3.78
CA LYS A 71 4.01 4.99 -3.11
C LYS A 71 2.86 5.97 -2.94
N TYR A 72 2.90 6.73 -1.85
CA TYR A 72 2.08 7.92 -1.65
C TYR A 72 3.01 9.06 -1.23
N GLU A 73 2.96 10.17 -1.96
CA GLU A 73 3.82 11.36 -1.78
C GLU A 73 5.33 11.00 -1.72
N GLY A 74 5.78 10.11 -2.62
CA GLY A 74 7.18 9.73 -2.76
C GLY A 74 7.67 8.60 -1.82
N GLU A 75 6.85 8.16 -0.86
CA GLU A 75 7.21 7.10 0.09
C GLU A 75 6.37 5.83 -0.13
N THR A 76 6.98 4.65 -0.03
CA THR A 76 6.21 3.39 -0.08
C THR A 76 5.27 3.27 1.12
N LEU A 77 4.15 2.57 0.92
CA LEU A 77 3.21 2.28 2.01
C LEU A 77 3.86 1.45 3.13
N GLN A 78 4.88 0.64 2.80
CA GLN A 78 5.66 -0.09 3.79
C GLN A 78 6.53 0.85 4.63
N GLU A 79 7.24 1.80 4.01
CA GLU A 79 8.04 2.80 4.75
C GLU A 79 7.15 3.65 5.68
N ARG A 80 5.97 4.06 5.21
CA ARG A 80 4.99 4.78 6.04
C ARG A 80 4.52 3.96 7.24
N ARG A 81 4.29 2.65 7.04
CA ARG A 81 3.95 1.71 8.12
C ARG A 81 5.09 1.53 9.10
N ASP A 82 6.32 1.35 8.61
CA ASP A 82 7.49 1.15 9.47
C ASP A 82 7.75 2.40 10.32
N ARG A 83 7.57 3.60 9.75
CA ARG A 83 7.61 4.87 10.47
C ARG A 83 6.52 4.95 11.55
N PHE A 84 5.27 4.62 11.20
CA PHE A 84 4.16 4.61 12.15
C PHE A 84 4.42 3.64 13.31
N GLU A 85 4.84 2.41 13.02
CA GLU A 85 5.14 1.39 14.03
C GLU A 85 6.32 1.83 14.93
N ALA A 86 7.34 2.49 14.37
CA ALA A 86 8.46 3.01 15.15
C ALA A 86 8.02 4.10 16.14
N TYR A 87 7.25 5.11 15.72
CA TYR A 87 6.75 6.15 16.61
C TYR A 87 5.81 5.59 17.69
N HIS A 88 4.92 4.68 17.30
CA HIS A 88 3.98 4.03 18.22
C HIS A 88 4.71 3.21 19.29
N THR A 89 5.76 2.47 18.91
CA THR A 89 6.58 1.69 19.85
C THR A 89 7.39 2.58 20.80
N LEU A 90 7.78 3.78 20.35
CA LEU A 90 8.50 4.76 21.16
C LEU A 90 7.60 5.59 22.07
N GLY A 91 6.27 5.37 22.06
CA GLY A 91 5.32 6.13 22.88
C GLY A 91 5.21 7.60 22.49
N MET A 92 5.65 7.96 21.28
CA MET A 92 5.57 9.31 20.74
C MET A 92 4.28 9.40 19.93
N SER A 93 3.21 9.89 20.56
CA SER A 93 1.89 10.14 19.94
C SER A 93 1.65 11.63 19.75
#